data_AF-A0A961IXB4-F1
#
_entry.id   AF-A0A961IXB4-F1
#
_cell.length_a   1.000
_cell.length_b   1.000
_cell.length_c   1.000
_cell.angle_alpha   90.00
_cell.angle_beta   90.00
_cell.angle_gamma   90.00
#
_symmetry.space_group_name_H-M   'P 1'
#
loop_
_entity.id
_entity.type
_entity.pdbx_description
1 polymer ?
#
loop_
_entity_poly.entity_id
_entity_poly.type
_entity_poly.pdbx_seq_one_letter_code
_entity_poly.pdbx_strand_id
1 'polypeptide(L)' 'IWIQPETLIAFVTDITKSLAHHGFRRILLLNSHGSNHPVLDLAARKTVIETGIICLSASYWNLCA' A
#
# COMPACT_ATOMS: atom_id res chain seq x y z
N ILE A 1 10.51 -5.98 15.84
CA ILE A 1 11.23 -5.07 14.91
C ILE A 1 10.23 -4.03 14.43
N TRP A 2 10.59 -2.75 14.42
CA TRP A 2 9.69 -1.65 14.09
C TRP A 2 10.37 -0.67 13.13
N ILE A 3 9.57 0.02 12.32
CA ILE A 3 9.99 0.99 11.30
C ILE A 3 9.17 2.27 11.46
N GLN A 4 9.82 3.41 11.25
CA GLN A 4 9.13 4.71 11.25
C GLN A 4 8.01 4.72 10.19
N PRO A 5 6.83 5.28 10.47
CA PRO A 5 5.71 5.32 9.52
C PRO A 5 6.10 5.93 8.18
N GLU A 6 6.88 7.02 8.19
CA GLU A 6 7.31 7.75 6.99
C GLU A 6 8.20 6.86 6.11
N THR A 7 9.08 6.07 6.73
CA THR A 7 9.94 5.13 6.01
C THR A 7 9.12 4.01 5.40
N LEU A 8 8.12 3.48 6.11
CA LEU A 8 7.26 2.42 5.58
C LEU A 8 6.40 2.93 4.41
N ILE A 9 5.87 4.16 4.50
CA ILE A 9 5.10 4.78 3.41
C ILE A 9 5.98 4.91 2.17
N ALA A 10 7.19 5.48 2.30
CA ALA A 10 8.10 5.66 1.19
C ALA A 10 8.46 4.32 0.54
N PHE A 11 8.84 3.34 1.36
CA PHE A 11 9.23 2.01 0.89
C PHE A 11 8.11 1.31 0.12
N VAL A 12 6.89 1.27 0.67
CA VAL A 12 5.75 0.63 0.01
C VAL A 12 5.35 1.38 -1.27
N THR A 13 5.41 2.71 -1.26
CA THR A 13 5.13 3.53 -2.45
C THR A 13 6.14 3.25 -3.58
N ASP A 14 7.42 3.08 -3.27
CA ASP A 14 8.43 2.78 -4.29
C ASP A 14 8.20 1.39 -4.90
N ILE A 15 7.82 0.39 -4.09
CA ILE A 15 7.45 -0.95 -4.57
C ILE A 15 6.27 -0.86 -5.53
N THR A 16 5.18 -0.20 -5.14
CA THR A 16 3.97 -0.14 -5.96
C THR A 16 4.16 0.69 -7.23
N LYS A 17 4.99 1.74 -7.19
CA LYS A 17 5.40 2.49 -8.39
C LYS A 17 6.23 1.64 -9.35
N SER A 18 7.14 0.83 -8.82
CA SER A 18 7.91 -0.13 -9.62
C SER A 18 6.98 -1.13 -10.32
N LEU A 19 6.00 -1.68 -9.60
CA LEU A 19 4.98 -2.54 -10.20
C LEU A 19 4.16 -1.80 -11.28
N ALA A 20 3.73 -0.56 -11.00
CA ALA A 20 3.01 0.23 -11.99
C ALA A 20 3.84 0.46 -13.27
N HIS A 21 5.14 0.76 -13.13
CA HIS A 21 6.08 0.90 -14.23
C HIS A 21 6.19 -0.38 -15.08
N HIS A 22 6.15 -1.56 -14.45
CA HIS A 22 6.14 -2.85 -15.13
C HIS A 22 4.77 -3.27 -15.72
N GLY A 23 3.78 -2.37 -15.70
CA GLY A 23 2.50 -2.57 -16.38
C GLY A 23 1.37 -3.11 -15.50
N PHE A 24 1.62 -3.34 -14.19
CA PHE A 24 0.53 -3.67 -13.26
C PHE A 24 -0.42 -2.49 -13.11
N ARG A 25 -1.73 -2.73 -13.23
CA ARG A 25 -2.76 -1.67 -13.18
C ARG A 25 -3.65 -1.71 -11.94
N ARG A 26 -3.59 -2.81 -11.18
CA ARG A 26 -4.42 -3.06 -10.00
C ARG A 26 -3.55 -3.73 -8.93
N ILE A 27 -3.42 -3.11 -7.77
CA ILE A 27 -2.62 -3.57 -6.65
C ILE A 27 -3.48 -3.60 -5.39
N LEU A 28 -3.37 -4.69 -4.61
CA LEU A 28 -3.94 -4.81 -3.27
C LEU A 28 -2.83 -4.97 -2.24
N LEU A 29 -2.71 -4.01 -1.33
CA LEU A 29 -1.85 -4.09 -0.15
C LEU A 29 -2.61 -4.77 0.98
N LEU A 30 -2.35 -6.07 1.18
CA LEU A 30 -2.97 -6.85 2.25
C LEU A 30 -2.21 -6.66 3.57
N ASN A 31 -2.91 -6.15 4.57
CA ASN A 31 -2.38 -5.85 5.90
C ASN A 31 -2.73 -6.95 6.92
N SER A 32 -1.75 -7.32 7.77
CA SER A 32 -1.92 -8.23 8.90
C SER A 32 -1.59 -7.61 10.27
N HIS A 33 -1.24 -6.32 10.30
CA HIS A 33 -0.85 -5.64 11.53
C HIS A 33 -1.70 -4.39 11.77
N GLY A 34 -2.36 -4.30 12.93
CA GLY A 34 -3.35 -3.25 13.21
C GLY A 34 -2.81 -1.83 12.98
N SER A 35 -1.64 -1.51 13.55
CA SER A 35 -1.04 -0.16 13.44
C SER A 35 -0.60 0.24 12.02
N ASN A 36 -0.46 -0.72 11.10
CA ASN A 36 -0.02 -0.43 9.73
C ASN A 36 -1.18 -0.04 8.82
N HIS A 37 -2.43 -0.20 9.28
CA HIS A 37 -3.61 0.12 8.48
C HIS A 37 -3.61 1.56 7.93
N PRO A 38 -3.46 2.63 8.73
CA PRO A 38 -3.41 3.99 8.19
C PRO A 38 -2.17 4.26 7.33
N VAL A 39 -1.05 3.59 7.64
CA VAL A 39 0.22 3.73 6.93
C VAL A 39 0.12 3.17 5.51
N LEU A 40 -0.48 1.98 5.36
CA LEU A 40 -0.68 1.32 4.08
C LEU A 40 -1.79 1.98 3.25
N ASP A 41 -2.84 2.50 3.89
CA ASP A 41 -3.86 3.30 3.19
C ASP A 41 -3.25 4.56 2.55
N LEU A 42 -2.37 5.26 3.29
CA LEU A 42 -1.67 6.42 2.75
C LEU A 42 -0.72 6.07 1.60
N ALA A 43 0.04 4.97 1.72
CA ALA A 43 0.90 4.48 0.64
C ALA A 43 0.10 4.09 -0.61
N ALA A 44 -1.06 3.44 -0.45
CA ALA A 44 -1.96 3.10 -1.54
C ALA A 44 -2.45 4.35 -2.26
N ARG A 45 -2.97 5.35 -1.52
CA ARG A 45 -3.44 6.63 -2.09
C ARG A 45 -2.33 7.38 -2.83
N LYS A 46 -1.13 7.43 -2.24
CA LYS A 46 0.05 8.06 -2.87
C LYS A 46 0.39 7.37 -4.20
N THR A 47 0.35 6.04 -4.23
CA THR A 47 0.51 5.26 -5.47
C THR A 47 -0.52 5.67 -6.52
N VAL A 48 -1.81 5.72 -6.16
CA VAL A 48 -2.90 6.10 -7.08
C VAL A 48 -2.64 7.49 -7.67
N ILE A 49 -2.32 8.47 -6.82
CA ILE A 49 -2.06 9.85 -7.23
C ILE A 49 -0.86 9.94 -8.18
N GLU A 50 0.24 9.25 -7.87
CA GLU A 50 1.49 9.38 -8.63
C GLU A 50 1.54 8.57 -9.93
N THR A 51 0.71 7.54 -10.07
CA THR A 51 0.80 6.59 -11.20
C THR A 51 -0.48 6.45 -12.01
N GLY A 52 -1.62 6.89 -11.48
CA GLY A 52 -2.94 6.70 -12.09
C GLY A 52 -3.45 5.26 -12.09
N ILE A 53 -2.75 4.30 -11.46
CA ILE A 53 -3.23 2.93 -11.31
C ILE A 53 -4.16 2.78 -10.11
N ILE A 54 -4.90 1.68 -10.04
CA ILE A 54 -5.72 1.36 -8.87
C ILE A 54 -4.83 0.69 -7.83
N CYS A 55 -4.69 1.29 -6.66
CA CYS A 55 -4.00 0.71 -5.51
C CYS A 55 -4.90 0.87 -4.28
N LEU A 56 -5.18 -0.24 -3.60
CA LEU A 56 -6.05 -0.30 -2.44
C LEU A 56 -5.31 -0.98 -1.30
N SER A 57 -5.60 -0.59 -0.06
CA SER A 57 -5.19 -1.36 1.12
C SER A 57 -6.39 -2.00 1.77
N ALA A 58 -6.24 -3.25 2.22
CA ALA A 58 -7.23 -3.96 3.02
C ALA A 58 -6.53 -4.73 4.12
N SER A 59 -7.15 -4.83 5.29
CA SER A 59 -6.69 -5.77 6.31
C SER A 59 -7.40 -7.10 6.19
N TYR A 60 -6.72 -8.21 6.46
CA TYR A 60 -7.32 -9.54 6.26
C TYR A 60 -8.59 -9.75 7.08
N TRP A 61 -8.68 -9.17 8.28
CA TRP A 61 -9.88 -9.28 9.12
C TRP A 61 -11.12 -8.61 8.52
N ASN A 62 -10.95 -7.71 7.54
CA ASN A 62 -12.08 -7.15 6.78
C ASN A 62 -12.63 -8.13 5.74
N LEU A 63 -11.89 -9.21 5.44
CA LEU A 63 -12.24 -10.22 4.42
C LEU A 63 -12.72 -11.54 5.04
N CYS A 64 -12.61 -11.69 6.36
CA CYS A 64 -13.01 -12.90 7.09
C CYS A 64 -14.44 -12.83 7.64
N ALA A 65 -15.26 -11.88 7.17
CA ALA A 65 -16.66 -11.71 7.54
C ALA A 65 -17.59 -12.31 6.49
#